data_AF-A0A0D7WDC7-F1
#
_entry.id   AF-A0A0D7WDC7-F1
#
_cell.length_a   1.000
_cell.length_b   1.000
_cell.length_c   1.000
_cell.angle_alpha   90.00
_cell.angle_beta   90.00
_cell.angle_gamma   90.00
#
_symmetry.space_group_name_H-M   'P 1'
#
loop_
_entity.id
_entity.type
_entity.pdbx_description
1 polymer ?
#
loop_
_entity_poly.entity_id
_entity_poly.type
_entity_poly.pdbx_seq_one_letter_code
_entity_poly.pdbx_strand_id
1 'polypeptide(L)'
;MKRYFIYLLSLSFLLSCGSSKGAISITPTPPETPETPKILSVNPGYWQQHVDYKMEIDMDVNTYQYQGKQQLVYTNNSPDVLNKVFYHLYFNAFQPGSEMDVRSRTIADPDRRVEDRISKLKPNEIGYINVSSLKQNGTILKHETVGTVLEVELAKPIQPGEKVTFDMVFDAQVPVQIRRSGRNNKEGVALSMTQWYPKLAEYDFEGWHADPYIGREFHGVWGNFDVKLTIDKNYVVGGSGYLQEEPTVKGDKKIMHFKAPNVHDFTWAADPDYIHDTLQIENGPLLNFYYKKTLPEENLKFWKEFQPKAAALIEYYSEHVGKYPYEQYSVIQGGDGGMEYAMCTLITGKRSFGSLVGVTAHEMAHTWFQFLLASNEAKHEWMDEGFTSYISDLAMNEVMETNKENPTAGAYRNYLYLAKSGKEQPLTTHADRYAYNQAYSISAYSKGEVFLAQLGYVIGEENLMKTIKKYFTDFSFKHPKPLDIVRTAERVSGLELDWYLIDFGQTTNTIDYGITSVEDKTITLERIGLMPMPIDLTVTYTDGTTQNYYIPLQMMRGEKPTNATVIKDWAWAYPTYTFNAEKSVKSVQIDPSGLMADINPDNNKK
;
A
#
# COMPACT_ATOMS: atom_id res chain seq x y z
N MET A 1 32.96 -36.81 -67.93
CA MET A 1 34.03 -37.24 -68.87
C MET A 1 35.28 -36.42 -68.58
N LYS A 2 36.43 -37.08 -68.33
CA LYS A 2 37.83 -36.56 -68.30
C LYS A 2 38.11 -35.41 -67.28
N ARG A 3 38.68 -35.63 -66.09
CA ARG A 3 40.07 -36.00 -65.68
C ARG A 3 41.21 -35.14 -66.27
N TYR A 4 42.17 -34.85 -65.37
CA TYR A 4 43.60 -34.48 -65.50
C TYR A 4 43.95 -32.97 -65.51
N PHE A 5 44.97 -32.41 -64.81
CA PHE A 5 45.86 -32.83 -63.72
C PHE A 5 46.87 -31.68 -63.38
N ILE A 6 47.47 -31.70 -62.16
CA ILE A 6 48.77 -31.12 -61.65
C ILE A 6 49.09 -29.59 -61.78
N TYR A 7 49.84 -28.92 -60.87
CA TYR A 7 51.05 -29.31 -60.11
C TYR A 7 51.35 -28.46 -58.85
N LEU A 8 51.95 -29.14 -57.84
CA LEU A 8 53.02 -28.74 -56.88
C LEU A 8 52.82 -27.48 -55.98
N LEU A 9 53.25 -27.42 -54.72
CA LEU A 9 54.47 -27.99 -54.12
C LEU A 9 54.30 -28.16 -52.59
N SER A 10 54.96 -29.20 -52.10
CA SER A 10 55.08 -29.74 -50.75
C SER A 10 55.80 -28.84 -49.72
N LEU A 11 55.41 -28.93 -48.44
CA LEU A 11 56.35 -29.34 -47.40
C LEU A 11 55.63 -29.94 -46.19
N SER A 12 56.08 -31.14 -45.83
CA SER A 12 55.58 -31.99 -44.76
C SER A 12 56.37 -31.75 -43.48
N PHE A 13 55.71 -31.81 -42.32
CA PHE A 13 56.30 -32.43 -41.12
C PHE A 13 55.24 -33.28 -40.43
N LEU A 14 55.62 -34.54 -40.20
CA LEU A 14 54.85 -35.61 -39.58
C LEU A 14 55.21 -35.73 -38.09
N LEU A 15 54.36 -36.49 -37.39
CA LEU A 15 54.44 -37.08 -36.03
C LEU A 15 53.66 -36.26 -34.98
N SER A 16 52.73 -36.82 -34.19
CA SER A 16 52.42 -38.20 -33.85
C SER A 16 50.99 -38.29 -33.29
N CYS A 17 50.31 -39.42 -33.55
CA CYS A 17 49.01 -39.76 -32.97
C CYS A 17 49.08 -40.04 -31.46
N GLY A 18 48.03 -39.65 -30.74
CA GLY A 18 47.66 -40.18 -29.43
C GLY A 18 46.14 -40.11 -29.28
N SER A 19 45.47 -41.25 -29.41
CA SER A 19 44.03 -41.40 -29.21
C SER A 19 43.78 -41.95 -27.81
N SER A 20 42.85 -41.35 -27.07
CA SER A 20 42.09 -42.06 -26.03
C SER A 20 40.73 -41.42 -25.83
N LYS A 21 39.68 -42.20 -26.13
CA LYS A 21 38.29 -41.94 -25.74
C LYS A 21 38.18 -41.91 -24.21
N GLY A 22 37.57 -40.86 -23.67
CA GLY A 22 37.13 -40.78 -22.28
C GLY A 22 35.64 -40.43 -22.24
N ALA A 23 34.86 -41.19 -21.48
CA ALA A 23 33.43 -41.07 -21.32
C ALA A 23 33.02 -39.72 -20.72
N ILE A 24 31.95 -39.11 -21.24
CA ILE A 24 31.35 -37.91 -20.67
C ILE A 24 30.35 -38.33 -19.60
N SER A 25 30.67 -38.01 -18.35
CA SER A 25 29.76 -38.01 -17.20
C SER A 25 28.76 -36.87 -17.35
N ILE A 26 27.47 -37.19 -17.34
CA ILE A 26 26.40 -36.19 -17.33
C ILE A 26 26.07 -35.91 -15.85
N THR A 27 26.60 -34.82 -15.31
CA THR A 27 26.14 -34.27 -14.02
C THR A 27 24.95 -33.34 -14.26
N PRO A 28 23.88 -33.40 -13.45
CA PRO A 28 22.77 -32.45 -13.54
C PRO A 28 23.24 -31.07 -13.05
N THR A 29 22.99 -30.04 -13.86
CA THR A 29 23.15 -28.64 -13.48
C THR A 29 22.11 -28.27 -12.42
N PRO A 30 22.43 -27.47 -11.38
CA PRO A 30 21.43 -26.96 -10.45
C PRO A 30 20.47 -26.00 -11.18
N PRO A 31 19.21 -25.85 -10.73
CA PRO A 31 18.30 -24.88 -11.32
C PRO A 31 18.84 -23.46 -11.11
N GLU A 32 18.85 -22.67 -12.18
CA GLU A 32 19.19 -21.25 -12.15
C GLU A 32 18.18 -20.51 -11.25
N THR A 33 18.71 -19.72 -10.32
CA THR A 33 17.97 -18.69 -9.59
C THR A 33 17.23 -17.79 -10.58
N PRO A 34 15.95 -17.43 -10.35
CA PRO A 34 15.22 -16.54 -11.26
C PRO A 34 15.95 -15.20 -11.40
N GLU A 35 16.30 -14.81 -12.63
CA GLU A 35 16.83 -13.48 -12.91
C GLU A 35 15.77 -12.42 -12.55
N THR A 36 16.18 -11.44 -11.74
CA THR A 36 15.41 -10.25 -11.42
C THR A 36 14.91 -9.57 -12.70
N PRO A 37 13.62 -9.20 -12.82
CA PRO A 37 13.11 -8.53 -14.02
C PRO A 37 13.91 -7.25 -14.30
N LYS A 38 14.40 -7.07 -15.53
CA LYS A 38 14.97 -5.79 -15.99
C LYS A 38 13.85 -4.75 -16.08
N ILE A 39 13.68 -3.97 -15.00
CA ILE A 39 12.77 -2.82 -14.95
C ILE A 39 13.29 -1.73 -15.88
N LEU A 40 12.61 -1.51 -17.00
CA LEU A 40 12.88 -0.42 -17.94
C LEU A 40 12.10 0.84 -17.54
N SER A 41 12.67 1.64 -16.64
CA SER A 41 12.92 3.09 -16.77
C SER A 41 13.17 3.67 -15.37
N VAL A 42 14.43 4.02 -15.10
CA VAL A 42 14.84 4.64 -13.83
C VAL A 42 15.13 6.10 -14.14
N ASN A 43 14.41 6.98 -13.45
CA ASN A 43 14.76 8.38 -13.31
C ASN A 43 16.27 8.46 -12.99
N PRO A 44 17.14 9.04 -13.83
CA PRO A 44 18.57 9.07 -13.56
C PRO A 44 18.80 9.78 -12.22
N GLY A 45 19.06 9.02 -11.16
CA GLY A 45 19.19 9.51 -9.79
C GLY A 45 18.25 8.91 -8.73
N TYR A 46 17.34 7.98 -9.06
CA TYR A 46 16.59 7.27 -8.03
C TYR A 46 17.50 6.33 -7.21
N TRP A 47 17.37 6.39 -5.90
CA TRP A 47 18.01 5.50 -4.94
C TRP A 47 17.05 5.30 -3.76
N GLN A 48 17.20 4.18 -3.06
CA GLN A 48 16.49 3.88 -1.81
C GLN A 48 17.43 3.05 -0.94
N GLN A 49 17.23 3.06 0.37
CA GLN A 49 18.09 2.29 1.26
C GLN A 49 17.79 0.80 1.19
N HIS A 50 18.71 -0.03 1.69
CA HIS A 50 18.50 -1.48 1.78
C HIS A 50 18.94 -2.02 3.14
N VAL A 51 18.14 -2.94 3.69
CA VAL A 51 18.44 -3.65 4.95
C VAL A 51 18.36 -5.16 4.81
N ASP A 52 19.23 -5.87 5.52
CA ASP A 52 19.12 -7.32 5.70
C ASP A 52 19.06 -7.63 7.20
N TYR A 53 17.87 -8.01 7.67
CA TYR A 53 17.62 -8.40 9.05
C TYR A 53 17.85 -9.89 9.25
N LYS A 54 18.58 -10.22 10.32
CA LYS A 54 18.62 -11.54 10.93
C LYS A 54 18.23 -11.44 12.39
N MET A 55 17.15 -12.12 12.77
CA MET A 55 16.58 -12.02 14.12
C MET A 55 16.42 -13.38 14.78
N GLU A 56 16.78 -13.44 16.07
CA GLU A 56 16.48 -14.57 16.96
C GLU A 56 15.60 -14.05 18.10
N ILE A 57 14.37 -14.56 18.18
CA ILE A 57 13.34 -14.10 19.10
C ILE A 57 12.94 -15.26 20.00
N ASP A 58 12.93 -15.03 21.31
CA ASP A 58 12.45 -15.99 22.31
C ASP A 58 11.25 -15.43 23.05
N MET A 59 10.06 -15.93 22.69
CA MET A 59 8.78 -15.50 23.25
C MET A 59 8.42 -16.32 24.50
N ASP A 60 8.06 -15.62 25.58
CA ASP A 60 7.39 -16.19 26.74
C ASP A 60 5.92 -15.77 26.74
N VAL A 61 5.05 -16.71 26.38
CA VAL A 61 3.60 -16.49 26.26
C VAL A 61 2.89 -16.40 27.62
N ASN A 62 3.54 -16.76 28.73
CA ASN A 62 2.96 -16.68 30.07
C ASN A 62 3.09 -15.27 30.65
N THR A 63 4.23 -14.63 30.40
CA THR A 63 4.52 -13.25 30.83
C THR A 63 4.24 -12.23 29.74
N TYR A 64 4.10 -12.68 28.49
CA TYR A 64 3.99 -11.84 27.28
C TYR A 64 5.20 -10.93 27.07
N GLN A 65 6.37 -11.43 27.45
CA GLN A 65 7.65 -10.77 27.24
C GLN A 65 8.52 -11.61 26.31
N TYR A 66 9.46 -10.96 25.63
CA TYR A 66 10.39 -11.65 24.74
C TYR A 66 11.75 -10.97 24.71
N GLN A 67 12.76 -11.77 24.38
CA GLN A 67 14.11 -11.30 24.14
C GLN A 67 14.43 -11.41 22.66
N GLY A 68 15.09 -10.40 22.11
CA GLY A 68 15.47 -10.34 20.72
C GLY A 68 16.97 -10.10 20.56
N LYS A 69 17.57 -10.86 19.64
CA LYS A 69 18.86 -10.51 19.04
C LYS A 69 18.60 -10.16 17.58
N GLN A 70 19.03 -8.97 17.18
CA GLN A 70 18.90 -8.49 15.82
C GLN A 70 20.28 -8.15 15.29
N GLN A 71 20.62 -8.74 14.15
CA GLN A 71 21.71 -8.28 13.32
C GLN A 71 21.10 -7.64 12.07
N LEU A 72 21.45 -6.39 11.78
CA LEU A 72 20.99 -5.66 10.62
C LEU A 72 22.18 -5.22 9.78
N VAL A 73 22.25 -5.64 8.53
CA VAL A 73 23.18 -5.05 7.56
C VAL A 73 22.46 -3.92 6.85
N TYR A 74 22.97 -2.70 6.98
CA TYR A 74 22.45 -1.51 6.29
C TYR A 74 23.37 -1.15 5.13
N THR A 75 22.78 -0.85 3.96
CA THR A 75 23.51 -0.30 2.80
C THR A 75 23.08 1.14 2.59
N ASN A 76 24.02 2.09 2.70
CA ASN A 76 23.74 3.49 2.39
C ASN A 76 23.82 3.74 0.87
N ASN A 77 22.67 3.77 0.20
CA ASN A 77 22.58 4.08 -1.22
C ASN A 77 22.41 5.58 -1.51
N SER A 78 22.30 6.41 -0.47
CA SER A 78 22.21 7.86 -0.64
C SER A 78 23.54 8.47 -1.10
N PRO A 79 23.52 9.66 -1.73
CA PRO A 79 24.73 10.43 -1.99
C PRO A 79 25.32 11.07 -0.73
N ASP A 80 24.69 10.91 0.43
CA ASP A 80 25.03 11.62 1.67
C ASP A 80 25.88 10.77 2.62
N VAL A 81 26.66 11.46 3.45
CA VAL A 81 27.36 10.85 4.59
C VAL A 81 26.43 10.86 5.81
N LEU A 82 26.10 9.69 6.33
CA LEU A 82 25.20 9.55 7.47
C LEU A 82 26.01 9.50 8.77
N ASN A 83 25.66 10.36 9.74
CA ASN A 83 26.33 10.46 11.04
C ASN A 83 25.49 9.93 12.21
N LYS A 84 24.20 9.70 11.97
CA LYS A 84 23.23 9.15 12.91
C LYS A 84 22.33 8.17 12.18
N VAL A 85 21.69 7.28 12.93
CA VAL A 85 20.56 6.47 12.47
C VAL A 85 19.46 6.50 13.52
N PHE A 86 18.25 6.17 13.10
CA PHE A 86 17.09 6.13 13.98
C PHE A 86 16.39 4.77 13.88
N TYR A 87 15.86 4.27 14.99
CA TYR A 87 14.98 3.11 15.00
C TYR A 87 13.62 3.48 15.60
N HIS A 88 12.56 2.94 15.03
CA HIS A 88 11.23 2.96 15.58
C HIS A 88 11.05 1.83 16.61
N LEU A 89 10.57 2.21 17.79
CA LEU A 89 10.26 1.35 18.93
C LEU A 89 8.75 1.43 19.21
N TYR A 90 7.95 1.01 18.23
CA TYR A 90 6.49 1.26 18.18
C TYR A 90 5.73 0.86 19.44
N PHE A 91 6.14 -0.22 20.13
CA PHE A 91 5.46 -0.66 21.36
C PHE A 91 5.51 0.38 22.47
N ASN A 92 6.48 1.30 22.47
CA ASN A 92 6.57 2.38 23.45
C ASN A 92 5.40 3.37 23.38
N ALA A 93 4.62 3.37 22.29
CA ALA A 93 3.39 4.16 22.21
C ALA A 93 2.30 3.66 23.18
N PHE A 94 2.33 2.39 23.59
CA PHE A 94 1.35 1.80 24.51
C PHE A 94 1.75 1.96 25.98
N GLN A 95 2.22 3.16 26.34
CA GLN A 95 2.60 3.53 27.70
C GLN A 95 1.80 4.77 28.14
N PRO A 96 1.31 4.83 29.39
CA PRO A 96 0.71 6.06 29.92
C PRO A 96 1.62 7.27 29.74
N GLY A 97 1.08 8.37 29.18
CA GLY A 97 1.85 9.59 28.91
C GLY A 97 2.65 9.60 27.61
N SER A 98 2.61 8.53 26.80
CA SER A 98 3.15 8.55 25.43
C SER A 98 2.45 9.58 24.56
N GLU A 99 3.06 9.96 23.42
CA GLU A 99 2.41 10.88 22.48
C GLU A 99 1.09 10.33 21.93
N MET A 100 0.99 9.02 21.68
CA MET A 100 -0.26 8.35 21.32
C MET A 100 -1.34 8.53 22.40
N ASP A 101 -1.01 8.28 23.67
CA ASP A 101 -1.94 8.44 24.79
C ASP A 101 -2.40 9.90 24.96
N VAL A 102 -1.47 10.84 24.88
CA VAL A 102 -1.80 12.27 25.02
C VAL A 102 -2.65 12.71 23.83
N ARG A 103 -2.30 12.32 22.61
CA ARG A 103 -3.04 12.69 21.41
C ARG A 103 -4.45 12.12 21.43
N SER A 104 -4.62 10.85 21.79
CA SER A 104 -5.94 10.19 21.85
C SER A 104 -6.88 10.78 22.90
N ARG A 105 -6.36 11.56 23.86
CA ARG A 105 -7.17 12.27 24.86
C ARG A 105 -7.38 13.75 24.56
N THR A 106 -6.63 14.32 23.61
CA THR A 106 -6.63 15.77 23.32
C THR A 106 -7.16 16.13 21.93
N ILE A 107 -7.21 15.19 20.99
CA ILE A 107 -7.89 15.39 19.72
C ILE A 107 -9.41 15.56 19.92
N ALA A 108 -10.05 16.34 19.06
CA ALA A 108 -11.47 16.68 19.20
C ALA A 108 -12.42 15.47 19.06
N ASP A 109 -12.05 14.49 18.25
CA ASP A 109 -12.85 13.30 17.92
C ASP A 109 -11.96 12.04 17.93
N PRO A 110 -11.50 11.58 19.11
CA PRO A 110 -10.55 10.48 19.21
C PRO A 110 -11.08 9.17 18.63
N ASP A 111 -10.18 8.28 18.20
CA ASP A 111 -10.56 6.92 17.86
C ASP A 111 -11.13 6.26 19.12
N ARG A 112 -12.42 5.90 19.05
CA ARG A 112 -13.17 5.21 20.12
C ARG A 112 -12.53 3.91 20.61
N ARG A 113 -11.64 3.31 19.80
CA ARG A 113 -10.87 2.13 20.18
C ARG A 113 -9.70 2.49 21.09
N VAL A 114 -9.21 3.72 21.09
CA VAL A 114 -8.05 4.16 21.89
C VAL A 114 -8.51 4.99 23.07
N GLU A 115 -9.14 6.14 22.83
CA GLU A 115 -9.59 7.13 23.84
C GLU A 115 -8.58 7.27 24.99
N ASP A 116 -8.97 6.96 26.22
CA ASP A 116 -8.14 7.04 27.42
C ASP A 116 -7.59 5.67 27.86
N ARG A 117 -7.73 4.62 27.05
CA ARG A 117 -7.37 3.24 27.43
C ARG A 117 -5.88 3.09 27.74
N ILE A 118 -5.00 3.81 27.03
CA ILE A 118 -3.55 3.73 27.24
C ILE A 118 -3.16 4.29 28.61
N SER A 119 -3.69 5.46 29.00
CA SER A 119 -3.47 6.06 30.32
C SER A 119 -3.83 5.15 31.51
N LYS A 120 -4.66 4.12 31.27
CA LYS A 120 -5.16 3.18 32.28
C LYS A 120 -4.38 1.86 32.33
N LEU A 121 -3.44 1.64 31.41
CA LEU A 121 -2.67 0.40 31.37
C LEU A 121 -1.79 0.25 32.61
N LYS A 122 -1.79 -0.95 33.19
CA LYS A 122 -0.89 -1.33 34.30
C LYS A 122 0.50 -1.70 33.77
N PRO A 123 1.53 -1.76 34.63
CA PRO A 123 2.89 -2.11 34.21
C PRO A 123 3.04 -3.43 33.44
N ASN A 124 2.17 -4.42 33.68
CA ASN A 124 2.16 -5.69 32.93
C ASN A 124 1.25 -5.66 31.69
N GLU A 125 0.53 -4.57 31.43
CA GLU A 125 -0.39 -4.39 30.32
C GLU A 125 0.17 -3.43 29.24
N ILE A 126 1.18 -2.61 29.57
CA ILE A 126 1.87 -1.71 28.63
C ILE A 126 2.67 -2.46 27.57
N GLY A 127 2.96 -1.77 26.47
CA GLY A 127 3.95 -2.20 25.48
C GLY A 127 5.28 -1.50 25.71
N TYR A 128 6.38 -2.20 25.49
CA TYR A 128 7.69 -1.56 25.36
C TYR A 128 8.63 -2.39 24.50
N ILE A 129 9.63 -1.72 23.94
CA ILE A 129 10.85 -2.32 23.40
C ILE A 129 12.04 -1.56 24.00
N ASN A 130 12.88 -2.26 24.75
CA ASN A 130 14.05 -1.73 25.44
C ASN A 130 15.32 -2.25 24.78
N VAL A 131 16.14 -1.34 24.25
CA VAL A 131 17.43 -1.69 23.64
C VAL A 131 18.51 -1.68 24.72
N SER A 132 19.04 -2.87 25.03
CA SER A 132 20.06 -3.08 26.07
C SER A 132 21.49 -2.89 25.56
N SER A 133 21.73 -3.15 24.27
CA SER A 133 23.02 -2.98 23.61
C SER A 133 22.80 -2.77 22.12
N LEU A 134 23.54 -1.82 21.55
CA LEU A 134 23.64 -1.61 20.11
C LEU A 134 25.11 -1.39 19.72
N LYS A 135 25.56 -2.07 18.66
CA LYS A 135 26.93 -1.96 18.14
C LYS A 135 26.92 -1.69 16.64
N GLN A 136 27.88 -0.89 16.16
CA GLN A 136 28.22 -0.75 14.74
C GLN A 136 29.53 -1.47 14.48
N ASN A 137 29.53 -2.50 13.63
CA ASN A 137 30.72 -3.29 13.29
C ASN A 137 31.51 -3.74 14.55
N GLY A 138 30.79 -4.18 15.59
CA GLY A 138 31.37 -4.59 16.88
C GLY A 138 31.67 -3.47 17.88
N THR A 139 31.61 -2.19 17.50
CA THR A 139 31.84 -1.05 18.39
C THR A 139 30.53 -0.60 19.04
N ILE A 140 30.50 -0.49 20.38
CA ILE A 140 29.31 -0.05 21.12
C ILE A 140 28.94 1.39 20.74
N LEU A 141 27.66 1.62 20.47
CA LEU A 141 27.11 2.93 20.14
C LEU A 141 26.47 3.58 21.37
N LYS A 142 26.49 4.91 21.39
CA LYS A 142 25.63 5.68 22.29
C LYS A 142 24.27 5.85 21.64
N HIS A 143 23.22 5.66 22.42
CA HIS A 143 21.87 5.84 21.97
C HIS A 143 20.98 6.36 23.10
N GLU A 144 19.90 7.02 22.72
CA GLU A 144 18.86 7.52 23.62
C GLU A 144 17.49 7.13 23.07
N THR A 145 16.59 6.70 23.96
CA THR A 145 15.20 6.45 23.59
C THR A 145 14.38 7.69 23.92
N VAL A 146 13.84 8.33 22.88
CA VAL A 146 12.95 9.49 22.96
C VAL A 146 11.56 9.04 22.51
N GLY A 147 10.69 8.73 23.48
CA GLY A 147 9.36 8.19 23.21
C GLY A 147 9.42 6.87 22.44
N THR A 148 8.99 6.89 21.19
CA THR A 148 8.98 5.73 20.28
C THR A 148 10.17 5.69 19.34
N VAL A 149 11.16 6.58 19.48
CA VAL A 149 12.31 6.68 18.59
C VAL A 149 13.59 6.42 19.37
N LEU A 150 14.45 5.56 18.84
CA LEU A 150 15.82 5.38 19.31
C LEU A 150 16.75 6.26 18.47
N GLU A 151 17.35 7.28 19.07
CA GLU A 151 18.36 8.10 18.42
C GLU A 151 19.74 7.48 18.64
N VAL A 152 20.49 7.24 17.56
CA VAL A 152 21.77 6.54 17.61
C VAL A 152 22.88 7.39 17.02
N GLU A 153 23.90 7.68 17.83
CA GLU A 153 25.14 8.29 17.36
C GLU A 153 26.06 7.20 16.79
N LEU A 154 26.48 7.36 15.53
CA LEU A 154 27.36 6.39 14.89
C LEU A 154 28.79 6.52 15.41
N ALA A 155 29.47 5.39 15.61
CA ALA A 155 30.89 5.36 15.95
C ALA A 155 31.76 5.81 14.77
N LYS A 156 31.31 5.51 13.55
CA LYS A 156 31.92 6.00 12.30
C LYS A 156 30.79 6.39 11.33
N PRO A 157 30.89 7.55 10.64
CA PRO A 157 29.92 7.92 9.61
C PRO A 157 29.85 6.88 8.48
N ILE A 158 28.65 6.61 7.97
CA ILE A 158 28.42 5.68 6.85
C ILE A 158 28.55 6.47 5.55
N GLN A 159 29.54 6.14 4.73
CA GLN A 159 29.77 6.79 3.44
C GLN A 159 28.75 6.34 2.38
N PRO A 160 28.55 7.11 1.30
CA PRO A 160 27.80 6.65 0.13
C PRO A 160 28.34 5.30 -0.39
N GLY A 161 27.44 4.34 -0.58
CA GLY A 161 27.72 2.96 -0.99
C GLY A 161 28.30 2.05 0.11
N GLU A 162 28.57 2.56 1.32
CA GLU A 162 29.11 1.75 2.42
C GLU A 162 28.03 0.85 3.02
N LYS A 163 28.44 -0.36 3.41
CA LYS A 163 27.64 -1.28 4.21
C LYS A 163 28.15 -1.31 5.64
N VAL A 164 27.24 -1.33 6.60
CA VAL A 164 27.55 -1.48 8.02
C VAL A 164 26.65 -2.50 8.68
N THR A 165 27.17 -3.19 9.70
CA THR A 165 26.40 -4.13 10.50
C THR A 165 26.06 -3.50 11.85
N PHE A 166 24.77 -3.55 12.20
CA PHE A 166 24.27 -3.22 13.52
C PHE A 166 23.89 -4.49 14.27
N ASP A 167 24.53 -4.73 15.42
CA ASP A 167 24.17 -5.84 16.31
C ASP A 167 23.45 -5.28 17.54
N MET A 168 22.20 -5.70 17.73
CA MET A 168 21.30 -5.21 18.76
C MET A 168 20.80 -6.35 19.64
N VAL A 169 20.74 -6.09 20.95
CA VAL A 169 20.07 -6.94 21.93
C VAL A 169 19.00 -6.12 22.62
N PHE A 170 17.78 -6.63 22.64
CA PHE A 170 16.64 -5.95 23.22
C PHE A 170 15.72 -6.92 23.97
N ASP A 171 14.95 -6.37 24.90
CA ASP A 171 13.83 -7.03 25.55
C ASP A 171 12.55 -6.21 25.32
N ALA A 172 11.41 -6.88 25.37
CA ALA A 172 10.14 -6.24 25.06
C ALA A 172 8.98 -6.91 25.78
N GLN A 173 7.91 -6.14 25.96
CA GLN A 173 6.62 -6.62 26.48
C GLN A 173 5.53 -6.32 25.47
N VAL A 174 4.71 -7.33 25.19
CA VAL A 174 3.56 -7.20 24.29
C VAL A 174 2.43 -6.46 25.02
N PRO A 175 1.95 -5.33 24.49
CA PRO A 175 0.84 -4.59 25.10
C PRO A 175 -0.44 -5.43 25.07
N VAL A 176 -1.33 -5.25 26.04
CA VAL A 176 -2.75 -5.60 25.83
C VAL A 176 -3.23 -4.83 24.60
N GLN A 177 -3.90 -5.51 23.67
CA GLN A 177 -4.22 -4.88 22.40
C GLN A 177 -5.16 -3.66 22.58
N ILE A 178 -4.62 -2.48 22.25
CA ILE A 178 -5.38 -1.24 22.15
C ILE A 178 -5.72 -0.97 20.67
N ARG A 179 -4.70 -0.99 19.81
CA ARG A 179 -4.79 -0.70 18.37
C ARG A 179 -3.69 -1.49 17.64
N ARG A 180 -4.02 -2.15 16.51
CA ARG A 180 -3.09 -2.92 15.64
C ARG A 180 -2.37 -4.08 16.34
N SER A 181 -1.35 -3.80 17.16
CA SER A 181 -0.55 -4.81 17.84
C SER A 181 -1.02 -5.08 19.26
N GLY A 182 -0.83 -6.32 19.71
CA GLY A 182 -0.88 -6.67 21.13
C GLY A 182 -1.32 -8.10 21.38
N ARG A 183 -1.59 -8.38 22.65
CA ARG A 183 -2.07 -9.66 23.16
C ARG A 183 -3.54 -9.61 23.54
N ASN A 184 -4.18 -10.78 23.55
CA ASN A 184 -5.54 -10.98 24.03
C ASN A 184 -6.53 -9.98 23.40
N ASN A 185 -6.61 -9.99 22.06
CA ASN A 185 -7.53 -9.08 21.36
C ASN A 185 -9.00 -9.33 21.79
N LYS A 186 -9.90 -8.46 21.35
CA LYS A 186 -11.34 -8.54 21.68
C LYS A 186 -11.99 -9.87 21.26
N GLU A 187 -11.39 -10.61 20.32
CA GLU A 187 -11.87 -11.91 19.85
C GLU A 187 -11.19 -13.10 20.52
N GLY A 188 -10.25 -12.86 21.43
CA GLY A 188 -9.52 -13.89 22.17
C GLY A 188 -8.33 -14.48 21.42
N VAL A 189 -7.82 -13.81 20.38
CA VAL A 189 -6.53 -14.15 19.76
C VAL A 189 -5.41 -13.81 20.74
N ALA A 190 -4.54 -14.79 20.99
CA ALA A 190 -3.48 -14.66 21.99
C ALA A 190 -2.44 -13.59 21.62
N LEU A 191 -1.93 -13.59 20.37
CA LEU A 191 -0.88 -12.67 19.92
C LEU A 191 -1.16 -12.12 18.51
N SER A 192 -1.12 -10.79 18.36
CA SER A 192 -1.09 -10.05 17.10
C SER A 192 0.16 -9.18 17.08
N MET A 193 1.23 -9.67 16.45
CA MET A 193 2.59 -9.14 16.55
C MET A 193 2.96 -8.39 15.29
N THR A 194 2.77 -7.08 15.35
CA THR A 194 2.96 -6.14 14.26
C THR A 194 3.83 -5.03 14.81
N GLN A 195 4.76 -4.48 14.01
CA GLN A 195 5.67 -3.41 14.49
C GLN A 195 6.40 -3.77 15.81
N TRP A 196 6.73 -5.05 15.97
CA TRP A 196 7.12 -5.66 17.25
C TRP A 196 8.65 -5.69 17.47
N TYR A 197 9.45 -5.08 16.60
CA TYR A 197 10.90 -5.11 16.70
C TYR A 197 11.47 -3.70 16.51
N PRO A 198 12.70 -3.41 16.99
CA PRO A 198 13.42 -2.20 16.63
C PRO A 198 13.61 -2.10 15.11
N LYS A 199 12.80 -1.28 14.46
CA LYS A 199 12.78 -1.15 12.99
C LYS A 199 13.56 0.08 12.58
N LEU A 200 14.59 -0.07 11.74
CA LEU A 200 15.35 1.07 11.23
C LEU A 200 14.41 2.03 10.46
N ALA A 201 14.49 3.32 10.75
CA ALA A 201 13.77 4.36 10.02
C ALA A 201 14.31 4.50 8.58
N GLU A 202 13.47 4.87 7.63
CA GLU A 202 13.92 5.13 6.25
C GLU A 202 14.64 6.47 6.16
N TYR A 203 15.67 6.53 5.31
CA TYR A 203 16.34 7.76 4.90
C TYR A 203 16.20 7.89 3.38
N ASP A 204 15.49 8.91 2.91
CA ASP A 204 15.33 9.17 1.47
C ASP A 204 15.78 10.59 1.10
N PHE A 205 15.36 11.08 -0.06
CA PHE A 205 15.68 12.43 -0.55
C PHE A 205 15.11 13.57 0.32
N GLU A 206 14.19 13.29 1.25
CA GLU A 206 13.70 14.24 2.27
C GLU A 206 14.45 14.13 3.61
N GLY A 207 15.37 13.17 3.72
CA GLY A 207 16.14 12.89 4.93
C GLY A 207 15.55 11.74 5.75
N TRP A 208 15.74 11.80 7.07
CA TRP A 208 15.27 10.75 7.99
C TRP A 208 13.77 10.89 8.29
N HIS A 209 13.04 9.77 8.18
CA HIS A 209 11.63 9.65 8.59
C HIS A 209 11.53 9.03 9.98
N ALA A 210 11.99 9.79 10.97
CA ALA A 210 12.06 9.40 12.38
C ALA A 210 10.94 10.05 13.21
N ASP A 211 9.73 10.16 12.65
CA ASP A 211 8.57 10.71 13.33
C ASP A 211 8.11 9.79 14.49
N PRO A 212 7.65 10.36 15.62
CA PRO A 212 7.10 9.56 16.71
C PRO A 212 5.82 8.83 16.27
N TYR A 213 5.63 7.62 16.76
CA TYR A 213 4.44 6.82 16.47
C TYR A 213 3.29 7.24 17.37
N ILE A 214 2.27 7.86 16.75
CA ILE A 214 1.10 8.39 17.45
C ILE A 214 -0.15 7.57 17.10
N GLY A 215 -0.42 7.30 15.82
CA GLY A 215 -1.56 6.43 15.48
C GLY A 215 -1.77 6.15 14.00
N ARG A 216 -0.78 6.44 13.16
CA ARG A 216 -0.82 6.30 11.70
C ARG A 216 0.25 5.34 11.26
N GLU A 217 0.27 5.02 9.98
CA GLU A 217 1.07 3.90 9.48
C GLU A 217 2.53 4.30 9.25
N PHE A 218 3.30 3.48 8.55
CA PHE A 218 4.75 3.51 8.61
C PHE A 218 5.42 3.61 7.24
N HIS A 219 6.55 4.31 7.23
CA HIS A 219 7.49 4.29 6.11
C HIS A 219 8.70 3.42 6.51
N GLY A 220 9.16 2.55 5.61
CA GLY A 220 10.14 1.52 5.97
C GLY A 220 11.13 1.20 4.87
N VAL A 221 12.32 0.79 5.31
CA VAL A 221 13.41 0.40 4.42
C VAL A 221 13.13 -0.96 3.78
N TRP A 222 13.27 -1.05 2.46
CA TRP A 222 13.21 -2.31 1.73
C TRP A 222 14.33 -3.26 2.15
N GLY A 223 14.00 -4.54 2.32
CA GLY A 223 14.98 -5.48 2.83
C GLY A 223 14.59 -6.94 2.80
N ASN A 224 15.48 -7.76 3.36
CA ASN A 224 15.27 -9.18 3.56
C ASN A 224 15.20 -9.49 5.06
N PHE A 225 14.31 -10.41 5.43
CA PHE A 225 14.15 -10.85 6.82
C PHE A 225 14.45 -12.34 6.94
N ASP A 226 15.37 -12.69 7.83
CA ASP A 226 15.67 -14.06 8.28
C ASP A 226 15.33 -14.13 9.78
N VAL A 227 14.20 -14.73 10.13
CA VAL A 227 13.64 -14.67 11.49
C VAL A 227 13.52 -16.06 12.08
N LYS A 228 14.14 -16.27 13.24
CA LYS A 228 13.95 -17.46 14.08
C LYS A 228 13.09 -17.10 15.28
N LEU A 229 11.90 -17.68 15.35
CA LEU A 229 10.95 -17.49 16.45
C LEU A 229 10.92 -18.75 17.32
N THR A 230 11.27 -18.61 18.58
CA THR A 230 11.10 -19.63 19.62
C THR A 230 9.83 -19.32 20.42
N ILE A 231 8.87 -20.25 20.44
CA ILE A 231 7.57 -20.08 21.12
C ILE A 231 7.06 -21.43 21.65
N ASP A 232 6.09 -21.42 22.56
CA ASP A 232 5.42 -22.64 23.04
C ASP A 232 4.95 -23.54 21.90
N LYS A 233 5.23 -24.86 22.01
CA LYS A 233 5.06 -25.82 20.90
C LYS A 233 3.62 -25.95 20.40
N ASN A 234 2.64 -25.66 21.26
CA ASN A 234 1.21 -25.77 20.98
C ASN A 234 0.65 -24.57 20.20
N TYR A 235 1.39 -23.45 20.10
CA TYR A 235 0.92 -22.28 19.35
C TYR A 235 0.99 -22.53 17.85
N VAL A 236 -0.08 -22.27 17.11
CA VAL A 236 -0.03 -22.20 15.65
C VAL A 236 0.33 -20.76 15.27
N VAL A 237 1.28 -20.59 14.34
CA VAL A 237 1.81 -19.28 13.94
C VAL A 237 1.57 -19.07 12.45
N GLY A 238 0.97 -17.94 12.10
CA GLY A 238 0.86 -17.44 10.72
C GLY A 238 1.47 -16.04 10.62
N GLY A 239 1.96 -15.66 9.45
CA GLY A 239 2.59 -14.35 9.27
C GLY A 239 3.24 -14.15 7.91
N SER A 240 4.13 -13.16 7.86
CA SER A 240 5.00 -12.81 6.74
C SER A 240 6.06 -13.90 6.49
N GLY A 241 6.48 -14.02 5.23
CA GLY A 241 7.61 -14.85 4.84
C GLY A 241 7.30 -16.34 4.73
N TYR A 242 8.25 -17.06 4.14
CA TYR A 242 8.20 -18.49 3.87
C TYR A 242 8.76 -19.25 5.07
N LEU A 243 7.96 -20.15 5.65
CA LEU A 243 8.47 -21.13 6.60
C LEU A 243 9.47 -22.04 5.87
N GLN A 244 10.67 -22.16 6.41
CA GLN A 244 11.76 -22.89 5.75
C GLN A 244 11.63 -24.40 5.98
N GLU A 245 12.17 -24.88 7.09
CA GLU A 245 12.14 -26.28 7.49
C GLU A 245 11.02 -26.52 8.51
N GLU A 246 10.73 -27.79 8.78
CA GLU A 246 9.82 -28.18 9.87
C GLU A 246 10.30 -27.59 11.21
N PRO A 247 9.38 -27.04 12.04
CA PRO A 247 9.74 -26.45 13.31
C PRO A 247 10.51 -27.43 14.20
N THR A 248 11.67 -27.00 14.72
CA THR A 248 12.46 -27.82 15.64
C THR A 248 11.88 -27.74 17.04
N VAL A 249 11.31 -28.83 17.54
CA VAL A 249 10.76 -28.91 18.91
C VAL A 249 11.87 -29.20 19.92
N LYS A 250 11.92 -28.42 21.00
CA LYS A 250 12.86 -28.59 22.13
C LYS A 250 12.10 -28.41 23.46
N GLY A 251 11.82 -29.53 24.13
CA GLY A 251 11.03 -29.53 25.37
C GLY A 251 9.60 -29.03 25.12
N ASP A 252 9.23 -27.93 25.77
CA ASP A 252 7.90 -27.31 25.62
C ASP A 252 7.86 -26.19 24.57
N LYS A 253 9.00 -25.83 23.98
CA LYS A 253 9.07 -24.84 22.90
C LYS A 253 9.31 -25.47 21.53
N LYS A 254 9.03 -24.72 20.48
CA LYS A 254 9.46 -24.98 19.10
C LYS A 254 10.15 -23.75 18.53
N ILE A 255 11.07 -23.99 17.59
CA ILE A 255 11.79 -22.96 16.84
C ILE A 255 11.29 -23.00 15.40
N MET A 256 10.74 -21.89 14.93
CA MET A 256 10.28 -21.69 13.55
C MET A 256 11.24 -20.74 12.83
N HIS A 257 11.60 -21.06 11.60
CA HIS A 257 12.51 -20.25 10.78
C HIS A 257 11.79 -19.73 9.55
N PHE A 258 11.61 -18.41 9.48
CA PHE A 258 10.96 -17.72 8.38
C PHE A 258 11.96 -16.92 7.55
N LYS A 259 11.75 -16.86 6.24
CA LYS A 259 12.42 -15.90 5.36
C LYS A 259 11.43 -15.08 4.57
N ALA A 260 11.52 -13.76 4.63
CA ALA A 260 10.74 -12.84 3.80
C ALA A 260 11.70 -11.97 2.98
N PRO A 261 11.94 -12.30 1.70
CA PRO A 261 12.80 -11.50 0.84
C PRO A 261 12.04 -10.29 0.28
N ASN A 262 12.76 -9.19 0.08
CA ASN A 262 12.29 -7.98 -0.57
C ASN A 262 10.93 -7.47 -0.02
N VAL A 263 10.88 -7.23 1.29
CA VAL A 263 9.75 -6.63 2.02
C VAL A 263 10.27 -5.51 2.92
N HIS A 264 9.41 -4.63 3.43
CA HIS A 264 9.79 -3.56 4.36
C HIS A 264 9.16 -3.71 5.76
N ASP A 265 8.52 -4.86 6.04
CA ASP A 265 7.95 -5.20 7.35
C ASP A 265 7.91 -6.72 7.56
N PHE A 266 7.86 -7.15 8.83
CA PHE A 266 7.66 -8.56 9.19
C PHE A 266 6.63 -8.67 10.32
N THR A 267 5.53 -9.35 10.04
CA THR A 267 4.39 -9.50 10.95
C THR A 267 4.07 -10.96 11.20
N TRP A 268 3.57 -11.27 12.39
CA TRP A 268 3.03 -12.59 12.69
C TRP A 268 1.89 -12.52 13.72
N ALA A 269 1.09 -13.57 13.79
CA ALA A 269 0.10 -13.76 14.83
C ALA A 269 0.09 -15.23 15.24
N ALA A 270 -0.28 -15.48 16.49
CA ALA A 270 -0.21 -16.83 17.03
C ALA A 270 -1.32 -17.10 18.05
N ASP A 271 -1.83 -18.32 18.02
CA ASP A 271 -2.85 -18.80 18.94
C ASP A 271 -2.81 -20.34 19.00
N PRO A 272 -3.00 -20.97 20.17
CA PRO A 272 -3.06 -22.43 20.29
C PRO A 272 -4.33 -23.04 19.66
N ASP A 273 -5.35 -22.22 19.40
CA ASP A 273 -6.65 -22.65 18.90
C ASP A 273 -6.89 -22.29 17.43
N TYR A 274 -5.88 -21.84 16.69
CA TYR A 274 -6.04 -21.63 15.25
C TYR A 274 -6.24 -22.94 14.50
N ILE A 275 -7.20 -22.90 13.58
CA ILE A 275 -7.27 -23.71 12.38
C ILE A 275 -6.33 -23.07 11.36
N HIS A 276 -5.60 -23.90 10.60
CA HIS A 276 -4.80 -23.48 9.45
C HIS A 276 -5.32 -24.22 8.21
N ASP A 277 -6.04 -23.49 7.35
CA ASP A 277 -6.41 -23.99 6.03
C ASP A 277 -5.49 -23.44 4.95
N THR A 278 -5.43 -24.14 3.82
CA THR A 278 -4.73 -23.66 2.65
C THR A 278 -5.58 -23.78 1.39
N LEU A 279 -5.38 -22.86 0.45
CA LEU A 279 -5.98 -22.89 -0.88
C LEU A 279 -4.93 -22.49 -1.91
N GLN A 280 -4.63 -23.38 -2.85
CA GLN A 280 -3.71 -23.09 -3.95
C GLN A 280 -4.47 -22.40 -5.09
N ILE A 281 -4.07 -21.19 -5.48
CA ILE A 281 -4.54 -20.54 -6.70
C ILE A 281 -3.84 -21.17 -7.90
N GLU A 282 -4.57 -21.44 -8.99
CA GLU A 282 -3.98 -22.00 -10.20
C GLU A 282 -2.93 -21.03 -10.78
N ASN A 283 -1.67 -21.49 -10.92
CA ASN A 283 -0.53 -20.66 -11.33
C ASN A 283 -0.29 -19.40 -10.45
N GLY A 284 -0.85 -19.37 -9.24
CA GLY A 284 -0.78 -18.24 -8.30
C GLY A 284 -0.18 -18.63 -6.96
N PRO A 285 -0.27 -17.72 -5.96
CA PRO A 285 0.25 -17.99 -4.62
C PRO A 285 -0.58 -19.02 -3.86
N LEU A 286 0.04 -19.67 -2.87
CA LEU A 286 -0.66 -20.43 -1.84
C LEU A 286 -1.31 -19.45 -0.84
N LEU A 287 -2.62 -19.54 -0.68
CA LEU A 287 -3.33 -18.83 0.39
C LEU A 287 -3.32 -19.64 1.67
N ASN A 288 -3.01 -18.99 2.79
CA ASN A 288 -3.09 -19.55 4.12
C ASN A 288 -4.17 -18.82 4.93
N PHE A 289 -5.05 -19.55 5.60
CA PHE A 289 -6.09 -18.97 6.44
C PHE A 289 -5.93 -19.45 7.88
N TYR A 290 -5.78 -18.50 8.80
CA TYR A 290 -5.62 -18.79 10.23
C TYR A 290 -6.78 -18.21 11.01
N TYR A 291 -7.58 -19.03 11.66
CA TYR A 291 -8.75 -18.55 12.42
C TYR A 291 -9.09 -19.48 13.57
N LYS A 292 -9.63 -18.93 14.66
CA LYS A 292 -9.86 -19.68 15.90
C LYS A 292 -10.97 -20.71 15.72
N LYS A 293 -10.71 -21.95 16.14
CA LYS A 293 -11.71 -23.03 16.24
C LYS A 293 -12.85 -22.71 17.22
N THR A 294 -12.68 -21.68 18.07
CA THR A 294 -13.66 -21.23 19.06
C THR A 294 -14.59 -20.13 18.54
N LEU A 295 -14.49 -19.76 17.26
CA LEU A 295 -15.47 -18.89 16.62
C LEU A 295 -16.89 -19.51 16.67
N PRO A 296 -17.95 -18.69 16.70
CA PRO A 296 -19.31 -19.18 16.51
C PRO A 296 -19.44 -20.00 15.22
N GLU A 297 -20.31 -21.00 15.22
CA GLU A 297 -20.49 -21.95 14.11
C GLU A 297 -20.74 -21.25 12.77
N GLU A 298 -21.57 -20.21 12.78
CA GLU A 298 -21.85 -19.40 11.59
C GLU A 298 -20.59 -18.69 11.05
N ASN A 299 -19.75 -18.14 11.93
CA ASN A 299 -18.49 -17.52 11.50
C ASN A 299 -17.50 -18.58 10.98
N LEU A 300 -17.42 -19.75 11.60
CA LEU A 300 -16.59 -20.86 11.09
C LEU A 300 -17.01 -21.25 9.67
N LYS A 301 -18.32 -21.29 9.40
CA LYS A 301 -18.87 -21.51 8.06
C LYS A 301 -18.45 -20.39 7.09
N PHE A 302 -18.60 -19.12 7.47
CA PHE A 302 -18.17 -18.00 6.64
C PHE A 302 -16.67 -18.04 6.32
N TRP A 303 -15.82 -18.43 7.28
CA TRP A 303 -14.38 -18.60 7.07
C TRP A 303 -14.03 -19.70 6.05
N LYS A 304 -14.88 -20.71 5.88
CA LYS A 304 -14.72 -21.71 4.80
C LYS A 304 -15.22 -21.18 3.47
N GLU A 305 -16.40 -20.55 3.47
CA GLU A 305 -17.07 -20.09 2.25
C GLU A 305 -16.36 -18.90 1.58
N PHE A 306 -15.61 -18.08 2.31
CA PHE A 306 -14.93 -16.93 1.72
C PHE A 306 -13.57 -17.25 1.09
N GLN A 307 -12.98 -18.43 1.32
CA GLN A 307 -11.65 -18.77 0.78
C GLN A 307 -11.60 -18.69 -0.76
N PRO A 308 -12.59 -19.21 -1.50
CA PRO A 308 -12.65 -19.01 -2.95
C PRO A 308 -12.83 -17.54 -3.37
N LYS A 309 -13.51 -16.73 -2.55
CA LYS A 309 -13.62 -15.28 -2.80
C LYS A 309 -12.29 -14.57 -2.59
N ALA A 310 -11.51 -14.97 -1.58
CA ALA A 310 -10.15 -14.47 -1.38
C ALA A 310 -9.22 -14.81 -2.56
N ALA A 311 -9.34 -16.01 -3.14
CA ALA A 311 -8.63 -16.37 -4.36
C ALA A 311 -9.02 -15.47 -5.54
N ALA A 312 -10.32 -15.29 -5.79
CA ALA A 312 -10.82 -14.43 -6.85
C ALA A 312 -10.37 -12.95 -6.70
N LEU A 313 -10.23 -12.47 -5.45
CA LEU A 313 -9.68 -11.14 -5.18
C LEU A 313 -8.21 -11.01 -5.62
N ILE A 314 -7.34 -11.98 -5.30
CA ILE A 314 -5.95 -11.97 -5.80
C ILE A 314 -5.89 -11.99 -7.31
N GLU A 315 -6.72 -12.82 -7.96
CA GLU A 315 -6.79 -12.90 -9.42
C GLU A 315 -7.21 -11.55 -10.02
N TYR A 316 -8.25 -10.93 -9.46
CA TYR A 316 -8.73 -9.62 -9.88
C TYR A 316 -7.63 -8.54 -9.78
N TYR A 317 -6.97 -8.42 -8.62
CA TYR A 317 -5.90 -7.44 -8.45
C TYR A 317 -4.70 -7.73 -9.35
N SER A 318 -4.37 -9.01 -9.54
CA SER A 318 -3.29 -9.43 -10.43
C SER A 318 -3.54 -9.03 -11.89
N GLU A 319 -4.79 -9.10 -12.32
CA GLU A 319 -5.21 -8.71 -13.66
C GLU A 319 -5.30 -7.18 -13.84
N HIS A 320 -5.86 -6.47 -12.86
CA HIS A 320 -6.21 -5.06 -13.00
C HIS A 320 -5.09 -4.10 -12.59
N VAL A 321 -4.21 -4.50 -11.67
CA VAL A 321 -3.10 -3.66 -11.18
C VAL A 321 -1.75 -4.21 -11.66
N GLY A 322 -1.45 -5.48 -11.35
CA GLY A 322 -0.24 -6.16 -11.81
C GLY A 322 0.04 -7.43 -11.02
N LYS A 323 0.96 -8.29 -11.47
CA LYS A 323 1.14 -9.63 -10.87
C LYS A 323 1.56 -9.59 -9.39
N TYR A 324 0.90 -10.39 -8.55
CA TYR A 324 1.39 -10.67 -7.19
C TYR A 324 2.78 -11.36 -7.22
N PRO A 325 3.82 -10.82 -6.56
CA PRO A 325 5.19 -11.27 -6.78
C PRO A 325 5.66 -12.39 -5.85
N TYR A 326 4.92 -12.72 -4.80
CA TYR A 326 5.32 -13.73 -3.80
C TYR A 326 4.61 -15.07 -4.00
N GLU A 327 5.15 -16.13 -3.40
CA GLU A 327 4.61 -17.49 -3.56
C GLU A 327 3.44 -17.82 -2.61
N GLN A 328 3.19 -16.98 -1.61
CA GLN A 328 2.10 -17.18 -0.65
C GLN A 328 1.54 -15.88 -0.11
N TYR A 329 0.31 -15.92 0.41
CA TYR A 329 -0.32 -14.84 1.17
C TYR A 329 -1.12 -15.42 2.34
N SER A 330 -1.10 -14.76 3.50
CA SER A 330 -1.83 -15.23 4.69
C SER A 330 -2.96 -14.27 5.08
N VAL A 331 -4.18 -14.80 5.25
CA VAL A 331 -5.30 -14.11 5.89
C VAL A 331 -5.45 -14.65 7.31
N ILE A 332 -5.20 -13.82 8.31
CA ILE A 332 -5.09 -14.25 9.70
C ILE A 332 -6.14 -13.53 10.54
N GLN A 333 -6.91 -14.29 11.32
CA GLN A 333 -7.77 -13.72 12.35
C GLN A 333 -6.87 -13.05 13.40
N GLY A 334 -6.96 -11.74 13.53
CA GLY A 334 -6.12 -10.94 14.41
C GLY A 334 -6.51 -9.48 14.41
N GLY A 335 -5.72 -8.64 15.08
CA GLY A 335 -5.93 -7.19 15.04
C GLY A 335 -7.21 -6.73 15.73
N ASP A 336 -7.62 -5.49 15.42
CA ASP A 336 -8.77 -4.77 15.99
C ASP A 336 -9.67 -4.14 14.90
N GLY A 337 -9.63 -4.71 13.70
CA GLY A 337 -10.39 -4.31 12.52
C GLY A 337 -9.98 -5.14 11.29
N GLY A 338 -9.34 -4.48 10.35
CA GLY A 338 -8.47 -5.07 9.33
C GLY A 338 -7.17 -4.27 9.34
N MET A 339 -6.08 -4.89 8.92
CA MET A 339 -4.78 -4.26 8.80
C MET A 339 -3.88 -5.07 7.87
N GLU A 340 -3.22 -4.37 6.98
CA GLU A 340 -2.33 -4.84 5.94
C GLU A 340 -0.90 -5.04 6.42
N TYR A 341 -0.25 -6.11 5.97
CA TYR A 341 1.15 -6.40 6.26
C TYR A 341 1.84 -7.07 5.06
N ALA A 342 3.17 -7.12 5.10
CA ALA A 342 3.94 -7.79 4.05
C ALA A 342 3.54 -9.27 3.98
N MET A 343 3.02 -9.71 2.83
CA MET A 343 2.57 -11.08 2.55
C MET A 343 1.44 -11.59 3.44
N CYS A 344 0.78 -10.74 4.24
CA CYS A 344 -0.34 -11.16 5.08
C CYS A 344 -1.25 -10.00 5.51
N THR A 345 -2.43 -10.34 6.00
CA THR A 345 -3.32 -9.38 6.68
C THR A 345 -3.82 -9.94 8.00
N LEU A 346 -4.02 -9.06 8.98
CA LEU A 346 -4.73 -9.36 10.21
C LEU A 346 -6.15 -8.78 10.16
N ILE A 347 -7.17 -9.63 10.23
CA ILE A 347 -8.58 -9.22 10.22
C ILE A 347 -9.36 -9.77 11.41
N THR A 348 -10.38 -9.06 11.88
CA THR A 348 -11.31 -9.63 12.87
C THR A 348 -12.22 -10.66 12.21
N GLY A 349 -12.43 -11.80 12.88
CA GLY A 349 -13.12 -12.96 12.34
C GLY A 349 -14.61 -13.06 12.68
N LYS A 350 -15.13 -12.32 13.68
CA LYS A 350 -16.57 -12.32 14.04
C LYS A 350 -17.36 -11.34 13.17
N ARG A 351 -17.38 -11.59 11.86
CA ARG A 351 -18.03 -10.75 10.84
C ARG A 351 -19.13 -11.50 10.10
N SER A 352 -20.11 -10.77 9.56
CA SER A 352 -21.00 -11.32 8.54
C SER A 352 -20.21 -11.65 7.27
N PHE A 353 -20.71 -12.57 6.45
CA PHE A 353 -20.02 -13.02 5.23
C PHE A 353 -19.56 -11.85 4.34
N GLY A 354 -20.46 -10.95 3.96
CA GLY A 354 -20.13 -9.80 3.11
C GLY A 354 -19.10 -8.85 3.75
N SER A 355 -19.14 -8.67 5.08
CA SER A 355 -18.14 -7.87 5.78
C SER A 355 -16.79 -8.55 5.87
N LEU A 356 -16.74 -9.89 5.99
CA LEU A 356 -15.51 -10.67 5.99
C LEU A 356 -14.81 -10.61 4.62
N VAL A 357 -15.58 -10.77 3.54
CA VAL A 357 -15.05 -10.60 2.17
C VAL A 357 -14.59 -9.16 1.96
N GLY A 358 -15.40 -8.17 2.33
CA GLY A 358 -15.07 -6.75 2.14
C GLY A 358 -13.81 -6.29 2.87
N VAL A 359 -13.64 -6.66 4.15
CA VAL A 359 -12.39 -6.34 4.87
C VAL A 359 -11.21 -7.05 4.22
N THR A 360 -11.36 -8.32 3.84
CA THR A 360 -10.27 -9.07 3.18
C THR A 360 -9.90 -8.43 1.83
N ALA A 361 -10.87 -7.95 1.05
CA ALA A 361 -10.64 -7.25 -0.20
C ALA A 361 -9.78 -6.00 0.01
N HIS A 362 -10.17 -5.12 0.95
CA HIS A 362 -9.40 -3.92 1.29
C HIS A 362 -7.98 -4.26 1.73
N GLU A 363 -7.84 -5.09 2.78
CA GLU A 363 -6.51 -5.37 3.33
C GLU A 363 -5.59 -6.16 2.37
N MET A 364 -6.17 -6.90 1.43
CA MET A 364 -5.41 -7.63 0.41
C MET A 364 -4.95 -6.70 -0.72
N ALA A 365 -5.80 -5.76 -1.15
CA ALA A 365 -5.46 -4.76 -2.16
C ALA A 365 -4.27 -3.88 -1.74
N HIS A 366 -4.11 -3.64 -0.44
CA HIS A 366 -2.94 -2.98 0.16
C HIS A 366 -1.61 -3.65 -0.20
N THR A 367 -1.60 -4.92 -0.57
CA THR A 367 -0.40 -5.56 -1.13
C THR A 367 0.15 -4.76 -2.31
N TRP A 368 -0.72 -4.32 -3.23
CA TRP A 368 -0.30 -3.64 -4.45
C TRP A 368 0.01 -2.17 -4.21
N PHE A 369 -0.83 -1.46 -3.47
CA PHE A 369 -0.71 -0.01 -3.32
C PHE A 369 0.14 0.42 -2.13
N GLN A 370 0.31 -0.43 -1.12
CA GLN A 370 1.23 -0.17 -0.02
C GLN A 370 2.42 -1.10 0.03
N PHE A 371 2.26 -2.42 0.06
CA PHE A 371 3.44 -3.27 0.29
C PHE A 371 4.39 -3.35 -0.88
N LEU A 372 3.91 -3.11 -2.10
CA LEU A 372 4.74 -3.13 -3.30
C LEU A 372 5.14 -1.75 -3.76
N LEU A 373 4.31 -0.73 -3.57
CA LEU A 373 4.70 0.65 -3.86
C LEU A 373 5.39 1.34 -2.68
N ALA A 374 5.13 0.91 -1.45
CA ALA A 374 5.66 1.44 -0.19
C ALA A 374 5.60 2.97 -0.12
N SER A 375 4.42 3.54 -0.36
CA SER A 375 4.22 4.98 -0.21
C SER A 375 4.51 5.43 1.23
N ASN A 376 4.92 6.69 1.41
CA ASN A 376 5.13 7.24 2.75
C ASN A 376 3.77 7.58 3.38
N GLU A 377 3.16 6.63 4.07
CA GLU A 377 1.83 6.76 4.67
C GLU A 377 1.73 7.86 5.74
N ALA A 378 2.85 8.30 6.32
CA ALA A 378 2.84 9.42 7.26
C ALA A 378 2.55 10.76 6.55
N LYS A 379 2.83 10.85 5.24
CA LYS A 379 2.67 12.07 4.42
C LYS A 379 1.67 11.94 3.28
N HIS A 380 1.44 10.71 2.80
CA HIS A 380 0.74 10.40 1.56
C HIS A 380 -0.25 9.24 1.76
N GLU A 381 -0.87 9.16 2.95
CA GLU A 381 -1.80 8.10 3.34
C GLU A 381 -2.93 7.86 2.33
N TRP A 382 -3.31 8.89 1.58
CA TRP A 382 -4.39 8.83 0.62
C TRP A 382 -4.03 8.08 -0.66
N MET A 383 -2.74 8.01 -1.00
CA MET A 383 -2.26 7.19 -2.13
C MET A 383 -2.34 5.71 -1.79
N ASP A 384 -2.22 5.40 -0.51
CA ASP A 384 -2.42 4.06 -0.02
C ASP A 384 -3.91 3.75 0.14
N GLU A 385 -4.52 4.29 1.19
CA GLU A 385 -5.88 3.96 1.61
C GLU A 385 -6.92 4.25 0.51
N GLY A 386 -6.74 5.34 -0.23
CA GLY A 386 -7.65 5.73 -1.29
C GLY A 386 -7.54 4.85 -2.53
N PHE A 387 -6.33 4.46 -2.94
CA PHE A 387 -6.16 3.62 -4.13
C PHE A 387 -6.55 2.17 -3.82
N THR A 388 -6.28 1.72 -2.59
CA THR A 388 -6.79 0.46 -2.05
C THR A 388 -8.32 0.46 -1.99
N SER A 389 -8.94 1.52 -1.48
CA SER A 389 -10.41 1.65 -1.46
C SER A 389 -10.98 1.59 -2.88
N TYR A 390 -10.41 2.34 -3.83
CA TYR A 390 -10.83 2.34 -5.23
C TYR A 390 -10.83 0.94 -5.84
N ILE A 391 -9.69 0.23 -5.79
CA ILE A 391 -9.60 -1.07 -6.46
C ILE A 391 -10.41 -2.14 -5.73
N SER A 392 -10.53 -2.05 -4.39
CA SER A 392 -11.29 -3.03 -3.61
C SER A 392 -12.79 -2.87 -3.79
N ASP A 393 -13.31 -1.65 -3.97
CA ASP A 393 -14.72 -1.42 -4.31
C ASP A 393 -15.07 -1.97 -5.70
N LEU A 394 -14.17 -1.84 -6.68
CA LEU A 394 -14.33 -2.47 -8.00
C LEU A 394 -14.29 -4.00 -7.91
N ALA A 395 -13.29 -4.55 -7.22
CA ALA A 395 -13.15 -5.99 -7.02
C ALA A 395 -14.36 -6.59 -6.31
N MET A 396 -14.86 -5.90 -5.28
CA MET A 396 -16.07 -6.31 -4.56
C MET A 396 -17.30 -6.29 -5.46
N ASN A 397 -17.43 -5.29 -6.35
CA ASN A 397 -18.55 -5.22 -7.27
C ASN A 397 -18.59 -6.43 -8.22
N GLU A 398 -17.42 -6.87 -8.69
CA GLU A 398 -17.27 -8.02 -9.59
C GLU A 398 -17.38 -9.36 -8.84
N VAL A 399 -16.52 -9.58 -7.84
CA VAL A 399 -16.42 -10.86 -7.11
C VAL A 399 -17.70 -11.19 -6.33
N MET A 400 -18.45 -10.18 -5.89
CA MET A 400 -19.74 -10.36 -5.22
C MET A 400 -20.94 -10.13 -6.14
N GLU A 401 -20.72 -9.89 -7.43
CA GLU A 401 -21.76 -9.74 -8.46
C GLU A 401 -22.83 -8.70 -8.08
N THR A 402 -22.42 -7.59 -7.45
CA THR A 402 -23.39 -6.58 -6.98
C THR A 402 -23.94 -5.70 -8.10
N ASN A 403 -23.31 -5.72 -9.28
CA ASN A 403 -23.75 -5.03 -10.50
C ASN A 403 -24.07 -3.54 -10.28
N LYS A 404 -23.32 -2.87 -9.40
CA LYS A 404 -23.41 -1.42 -9.21
C LYS A 404 -22.82 -0.71 -10.42
N GLU A 405 -23.54 0.28 -10.94
CA GLU A 405 -23.06 1.14 -12.03
C GLU A 405 -21.88 2.01 -11.59
N ASN A 406 -21.97 2.59 -10.39
CA ASN A 406 -20.86 3.33 -9.77
C ASN A 406 -20.56 2.74 -8.38
N PRO A 407 -19.58 1.83 -8.26
CA PRO A 407 -19.19 1.26 -6.98
C PRO A 407 -18.59 2.30 -6.03
N THR A 408 -17.90 3.33 -6.54
CA THR A 408 -17.23 4.40 -5.77
C THR A 408 -18.18 5.49 -5.23
N ALA A 409 -19.49 5.40 -5.50
CA ALA A 409 -20.46 6.43 -5.11
C ALA A 409 -20.49 6.71 -3.59
N GLY A 410 -20.07 5.75 -2.75
CA GLY A 410 -19.90 5.95 -1.32
C GLY A 410 -18.82 6.97 -0.97
N ALA A 411 -17.66 6.88 -1.63
CA ALA A 411 -16.54 7.78 -1.42
C ALA A 411 -16.88 9.22 -1.81
N TYR A 412 -17.55 9.43 -2.95
CA TYR A 412 -18.03 10.76 -3.33
C TYR A 412 -18.93 11.37 -2.26
N ARG A 413 -19.92 10.63 -1.74
CA ARG A 413 -20.81 11.16 -0.67
C ARG A 413 -20.03 11.57 0.58
N ASN A 414 -19.05 10.78 0.98
CA ASN A 414 -18.23 11.08 2.16
C ASN A 414 -17.31 12.29 1.92
N TYR A 415 -16.63 12.35 0.78
CA TYR A 415 -15.81 13.49 0.40
C TYR A 415 -16.64 14.78 0.34
N LEU A 416 -17.80 14.77 -0.31
CA LEU A 416 -18.68 15.94 -0.41
C LEU A 416 -19.17 16.41 0.96
N TYR A 417 -19.40 15.49 1.90
CA TYR A 417 -19.68 15.85 3.29
C TYR A 417 -18.49 16.58 3.94
N LEU A 418 -17.26 16.09 3.77
CA LEU A 418 -16.05 16.74 4.31
C LEU A 418 -15.81 18.11 3.69
N ALA A 419 -15.89 18.22 2.35
CA ALA A 419 -15.68 19.48 1.63
C ALA A 419 -16.65 20.59 2.09
N LYS A 420 -17.90 20.22 2.40
CA LYS A 420 -18.92 21.14 2.93
C LYS A 420 -18.80 21.44 4.42
N SER A 421 -18.01 20.66 5.16
CA SER A 421 -17.98 20.73 6.62
C SER A 421 -17.18 21.92 7.18
N GLY A 422 -16.32 22.54 6.35
CA GLY A 422 -15.32 23.52 6.80
C GLY A 422 -14.19 22.93 7.64
N LYS A 423 -14.08 21.59 7.72
CA LYS A 423 -13.03 20.86 8.46
C LYS A 423 -11.98 20.19 7.57
N GLU A 424 -12.13 20.30 6.25
CA GLU A 424 -11.19 19.72 5.31
C GLU A 424 -9.79 20.30 5.50
N GLN A 425 -8.78 19.44 5.38
CA GLN A 425 -7.38 19.84 5.26
C GLN A 425 -6.77 19.21 4.00
N PRO A 426 -5.79 19.85 3.35
CA PRO A 426 -5.15 19.31 2.16
C PRO A 426 -4.54 17.92 2.40
N LEU A 427 -4.44 17.11 1.35
CA LEU A 427 -3.83 15.77 1.36
C LEU A 427 -2.30 15.79 1.57
N THR A 428 -1.71 16.98 1.70
CA THR A 428 -0.32 17.20 2.13
C THR A 428 -0.17 17.30 3.65
N THR A 429 -1.28 17.25 4.40
CA THR A 429 -1.28 17.26 5.86
C THR A 429 -0.72 15.93 6.36
N HIS A 430 0.32 15.96 7.19
CA HIS A 430 0.84 14.76 7.83
C HIS A 430 -0.27 14.01 8.58
N ALA A 431 -0.33 12.69 8.44
CA ALA A 431 -1.42 11.82 8.89
C ALA A 431 -1.82 12.02 10.38
N ASP A 432 -0.83 12.20 11.26
CA ASP A 432 -1.06 12.44 12.70
C ASP A 432 -1.43 13.90 13.07
N ARG A 433 -1.34 14.83 12.13
CA ARG A 433 -1.48 16.28 12.36
C ARG A 433 -2.81 16.86 11.90
N TYR A 434 -3.73 16.02 11.43
CA TYR A 434 -5.11 16.43 11.20
C TYR A 434 -5.75 16.93 12.50
N ALA A 435 -6.52 18.01 12.43
CA ALA A 435 -7.26 18.55 13.57
C ALA A 435 -8.36 17.60 14.05
N TYR A 436 -8.94 16.83 13.13
CA TYR A 436 -10.00 15.86 13.37
C TYR A 436 -9.64 14.49 12.77
N ASN A 437 -9.88 13.40 13.51
CA ASN A 437 -9.76 12.05 12.96
C ASN A 437 -10.76 11.80 11.83
N GLN A 438 -11.98 12.36 11.90
CA GLN A 438 -12.94 12.25 10.80
C GLN A 438 -12.39 12.89 9.52
N ALA A 439 -11.68 14.03 9.63
CA ALA A 439 -11.06 14.66 8.47
C ALA A 439 -9.96 13.76 7.89
N TYR A 440 -9.06 13.24 8.74
CA TYR A 440 -8.07 12.24 8.32
C TYR A 440 -8.72 11.06 7.60
N SER A 441 -9.71 10.41 8.22
CA SER A 441 -10.32 9.19 7.66
C SER A 441 -11.01 9.45 6.32
N ILE A 442 -11.74 10.55 6.17
CA ILE A 442 -12.38 10.86 4.89
C ILE A 442 -11.34 11.29 3.86
N SER A 443 -10.29 12.02 4.25
CA SER A 443 -9.19 12.42 3.35
C SER A 443 -8.40 11.21 2.83
N ALA A 444 -7.97 10.31 3.72
CA ALA A 444 -7.17 9.15 3.37
C ALA A 444 -7.94 8.17 2.47
N TYR A 445 -9.14 7.76 2.89
CA TYR A 445 -9.91 6.74 2.19
C TYR A 445 -10.74 7.36 1.07
N SER A 446 -11.73 8.18 1.41
CA SER A 446 -12.74 8.61 0.43
C SER A 446 -12.21 9.67 -0.55
N LYS A 447 -11.47 10.68 -0.09
CA LYS A 447 -10.90 11.69 -1.00
C LYS A 447 -9.78 11.10 -1.86
N GLY A 448 -8.95 10.21 -1.31
CA GLY A 448 -7.96 9.45 -2.08
C GLY A 448 -8.59 8.53 -3.13
N GLU A 449 -9.70 7.86 -2.82
CA GLU A 449 -10.47 7.07 -3.79
C GLU A 449 -11.08 7.96 -4.89
N VAL A 450 -11.70 9.08 -4.50
CA VAL A 450 -12.23 10.07 -5.45
C VAL A 450 -11.11 10.62 -6.32
N PHE A 451 -9.89 10.84 -5.80
CA PHE A 451 -8.75 11.28 -6.61
C PHE A 451 -8.53 10.33 -7.80
N LEU A 452 -8.54 9.02 -7.57
CA LEU A 452 -8.28 8.03 -8.62
C LEU A 452 -9.49 7.85 -9.55
N ALA A 453 -10.70 7.78 -8.99
CA ALA A 453 -11.93 7.65 -9.79
C ALA A 453 -12.17 8.88 -10.69
N GLN A 454 -12.04 10.09 -10.14
CA GLN A 454 -12.20 11.34 -10.88
C GLN A 454 -11.05 11.58 -11.87
N LEU A 455 -9.86 11.03 -11.63
CA LEU A 455 -8.83 11.03 -12.67
C LEU A 455 -9.31 10.29 -13.92
N GLY A 456 -10.07 9.20 -13.76
CA GLY A 456 -10.77 8.51 -14.86
C GLY A 456 -11.79 9.39 -15.59
N TYR A 457 -12.53 10.24 -14.88
CA TYR A 457 -13.39 11.26 -15.50
C TYR A 457 -12.57 12.25 -16.35
N VAL A 458 -11.38 12.65 -15.89
CA VAL A 458 -10.52 13.61 -16.58
C VAL A 458 -9.84 13.00 -17.81
N ILE A 459 -9.27 11.80 -17.72
CA ILE A 459 -8.40 11.22 -18.77
C ILE A 459 -9.06 10.11 -19.58
N GLY A 460 -10.26 9.66 -19.19
CA GLY A 460 -10.95 8.49 -19.72
C GLY A 460 -10.59 7.20 -18.99
N GLU A 461 -11.56 6.30 -18.83
CA GLU A 461 -11.43 5.04 -18.07
C GLU A 461 -10.32 4.12 -18.61
N GLU A 462 -10.22 3.97 -19.94
CA GLU A 462 -9.17 3.14 -20.56
C GLU A 462 -7.77 3.68 -20.22
N ASN A 463 -7.59 4.99 -20.22
CA ASN A 463 -6.33 5.62 -19.86
C ASN A 463 -6.06 5.50 -18.36
N LEU A 464 -7.08 5.55 -17.50
CA LEU A 464 -6.92 5.30 -16.07
C LEU A 464 -6.43 3.87 -15.81
N MET A 465 -7.06 2.85 -16.43
CA MET A 465 -6.63 1.46 -16.29
C MET A 465 -5.17 1.26 -16.74
N LYS A 466 -4.79 1.86 -17.89
CA LYS A 466 -3.40 1.86 -18.37
C LYS A 466 -2.46 2.60 -17.41
N THR A 467 -2.91 3.69 -16.80
CA THR A 467 -2.16 4.47 -15.83
C THR A 467 -1.86 3.66 -14.57
N ILE A 468 -2.87 3.01 -13.99
CA ILE A 468 -2.69 2.17 -12.79
C ILE A 468 -1.68 1.05 -13.06
N LYS A 469 -1.84 0.32 -14.17
CA LYS A 469 -0.90 -0.75 -14.56
C LYS A 469 0.52 -0.23 -14.79
N LYS A 470 0.64 0.90 -15.48
CA LYS A 470 1.95 1.52 -15.74
C LYS A 470 2.60 2.03 -14.47
N TYR A 471 1.84 2.66 -13.59
CA TYR A 471 2.30 3.18 -12.31
C TYR A 471 2.82 2.04 -11.44
N PHE A 472 2.02 0.98 -11.28
CA PHE A 472 2.47 -0.22 -10.58
C PHE A 472 3.74 -0.82 -11.21
N THR A 473 3.80 -0.96 -12.53
CA THR A 473 4.98 -1.52 -13.23
C THR A 473 6.23 -0.68 -13.03
N ASP A 474 6.11 0.65 -13.11
CA ASP A 474 7.25 1.57 -13.01
C ASP A 474 7.74 1.71 -11.56
N PHE A 475 6.87 1.54 -10.57
CA PHE A 475 7.14 1.87 -9.16
C PHE A 475 7.04 0.70 -8.17
N SER A 476 6.73 -0.52 -8.61
CA SER A 476 6.85 -1.70 -7.75
C SER A 476 8.26 -1.84 -7.17
N PHE A 477 8.32 -2.15 -5.87
CA PHE A 477 9.51 -2.21 -5.03
C PHE A 477 10.27 -0.89 -4.87
N LYS A 478 9.55 0.24 -4.89
CA LYS A 478 10.10 1.61 -4.73
C LYS A 478 9.36 2.38 -3.63
N HIS A 479 9.43 3.71 -3.67
CA HIS A 479 8.69 4.67 -2.85
C HIS A 479 8.19 5.83 -3.73
N PRO A 480 7.09 5.68 -4.50
CA PRO A 480 6.56 6.73 -5.35
C PRO A 480 5.93 7.85 -4.53
N LYS A 481 5.94 9.04 -5.11
CA LYS A 481 5.36 10.27 -4.56
C LYS A 481 4.08 10.67 -5.30
N PRO A 482 3.29 11.62 -4.77
CA PRO A 482 2.08 12.11 -5.43
C PRO A 482 2.27 12.54 -6.88
N LEU A 483 3.41 13.16 -7.22
CA LEU A 483 3.67 13.58 -8.60
C LEU A 483 3.89 12.40 -9.56
N ASP A 484 4.33 11.24 -9.06
CA ASP A 484 4.64 10.09 -9.91
C ASP A 484 3.40 9.49 -10.58
N ILE A 485 2.26 9.40 -9.87
CA ILE A 485 1.00 8.95 -10.46
C ILE A 485 0.49 9.95 -11.50
N VAL A 486 0.61 11.26 -11.25
CA VAL A 486 0.23 12.30 -12.21
C VAL A 486 1.10 12.23 -13.46
N ARG A 487 2.43 12.21 -13.32
CA ARG A 487 3.35 12.09 -14.47
C ARG A 487 3.13 10.79 -15.24
N THR A 488 2.70 9.72 -14.57
CA THR A 488 2.33 8.47 -15.24
C THR A 488 1.07 8.67 -16.08
N ALA A 489 0.03 9.30 -15.52
CA ALA A 489 -1.20 9.62 -16.22
C ALA A 489 -0.97 10.51 -17.45
N GLU A 490 -0.11 11.53 -17.32
CA GLU A 490 0.26 12.42 -18.43
C GLU A 490 0.98 11.66 -19.54
N ARG A 491 1.90 10.75 -19.21
CA ARG A 491 2.60 9.92 -20.21
C ARG A 491 1.66 8.96 -20.94
N VAL A 492 0.63 8.47 -20.27
CA VAL A 492 -0.35 7.54 -20.86
C VAL A 492 -1.37 8.29 -21.72
N SER A 493 -1.88 9.41 -21.23
CA SER A 493 -2.97 10.17 -21.86
C SER A 493 -2.50 11.22 -22.86
N GLY A 494 -1.27 11.72 -22.74
CA GLY A 494 -0.76 12.86 -23.50
C GLY A 494 -1.26 14.23 -23.02
N LEU A 495 -1.91 14.27 -21.85
CA LEU A 495 -2.50 15.48 -21.25
C LEU A 495 -1.54 16.13 -20.24
N GLU A 496 -1.75 17.41 -19.95
CA GLU A 496 -1.11 18.13 -18.82
C GLU A 496 -2.05 18.10 -17.59
N LEU A 497 -1.57 17.60 -16.44
CA LEU A 497 -2.39 17.22 -15.29
C LEU A 497 -1.84 17.67 -13.94
N ASP A 498 -0.75 18.45 -13.89
CA ASP A 498 -0.17 19.00 -12.66
C ASP A 498 -1.20 19.75 -11.80
N TRP A 499 -2.08 20.53 -12.44
CA TRP A 499 -3.19 21.26 -11.83
C TRP A 499 -4.11 20.35 -11.00
N TYR A 500 -4.32 19.10 -11.43
CA TYR A 500 -5.22 18.17 -10.76
C TYR A 500 -4.72 17.84 -9.35
N LEU A 501 -3.42 17.56 -9.23
CA LEU A 501 -2.79 17.33 -7.92
C LEU A 501 -2.73 18.60 -7.09
N ILE A 502 -2.42 19.74 -7.71
CA ILE A 502 -2.37 21.03 -7.01
C ILE A 502 -3.75 21.35 -6.41
N ASP A 503 -4.77 21.44 -7.24
CA ASP A 503 -6.10 21.86 -6.79
C ASP A 503 -6.76 20.81 -5.88
N PHE A 504 -6.81 19.55 -6.30
CA PHE A 504 -7.53 18.53 -5.53
C PHE A 504 -6.73 18.01 -4.34
N GLY A 505 -5.41 17.83 -4.49
CA GLY A 505 -4.54 17.24 -3.47
C GLY A 505 -3.90 18.24 -2.52
N GLN A 506 -3.37 19.34 -3.05
CA GLN A 506 -2.52 20.27 -2.29
C GLN A 506 -3.27 21.49 -1.73
N THR A 507 -4.54 21.67 -2.10
CA THR A 507 -5.42 22.70 -1.55
C THR A 507 -6.73 22.10 -1.03
N THR A 508 -7.65 22.97 -0.63
CA THR A 508 -9.06 22.63 -0.35
C THR A 508 -9.98 23.29 -1.37
N ASN A 509 -9.49 23.54 -2.59
CA ASN A 509 -10.30 24.08 -3.69
C ASN A 509 -11.40 23.06 -4.04
N THR A 510 -12.60 23.57 -4.29
CA THR A 510 -13.76 22.75 -4.64
C THR A 510 -14.15 22.92 -6.09
N ILE A 511 -14.82 21.91 -6.63
CA ILE A 511 -15.48 21.92 -7.93
C ILE A 511 -16.93 22.35 -7.71
N ASP A 512 -17.40 23.36 -8.44
CA ASP A 512 -18.81 23.77 -8.48
C ASP A 512 -19.06 24.43 -9.84
N TYR A 513 -19.89 23.80 -10.66
CA TYR A 513 -20.32 24.28 -11.96
C TYR A 513 -21.84 24.41 -11.98
N GLY A 514 -22.38 25.36 -12.75
CA GLY A 514 -23.82 25.56 -12.84
C GLY A 514 -24.31 25.82 -14.25
N ILE A 515 -25.60 25.61 -14.49
CA ILE A 515 -26.27 26.02 -15.74
C ILE A 515 -27.01 27.35 -15.51
N THR A 516 -26.43 28.43 -16.00
CA THR A 516 -26.99 29.78 -15.84
C THR A 516 -28.22 29.99 -16.72
N SER A 517 -28.19 29.61 -18.00
CA SER A 517 -29.35 29.77 -18.91
C SER A 517 -29.45 28.70 -19.99
N VAL A 518 -30.68 28.43 -20.40
CA VAL A 518 -31.05 27.60 -21.56
C VAL A 518 -32.11 28.40 -22.34
N GLU A 519 -31.71 28.98 -23.47
CA GLU A 519 -32.52 29.89 -24.30
C GLU A 519 -32.64 29.33 -25.71
N ASP A 520 -33.76 28.64 -25.99
CA ASP A 520 -33.96 27.85 -27.21
C ASP A 520 -32.82 26.84 -27.45
N LYS A 521 -31.79 27.22 -28.21
CA LYS A 521 -30.61 26.40 -28.48
C LYS A 521 -29.36 26.81 -27.69
N THR A 522 -29.36 28.01 -27.12
CA THR A 522 -28.19 28.59 -26.46
C THR A 522 -28.13 28.13 -25.01
N ILE A 523 -27.03 27.49 -24.64
CA ILE A 523 -26.76 27.01 -23.28
C ILE A 523 -25.60 27.83 -22.73
N THR A 524 -25.76 28.37 -21.52
CA THR A 524 -24.70 29.07 -20.78
C THR A 524 -24.42 28.35 -19.47
N LEU A 525 -23.17 27.96 -19.28
CA LEU A 525 -22.64 27.39 -18.05
C LEU A 525 -21.82 28.42 -17.28
N GLU A 526 -21.65 28.22 -15.98
CA GLU A 526 -20.76 29.00 -15.12
C GLU A 526 -19.88 28.10 -14.26
N ARG A 527 -18.67 28.59 -13.95
CA ARG A 527 -17.75 27.99 -12.98
C ARG A 527 -17.79 28.82 -11.71
N ILE A 528 -18.25 28.22 -10.62
CA ILE A 528 -18.38 28.84 -9.30
C ILE A 528 -17.20 28.43 -8.40
N GLY A 529 -16.84 27.14 -8.44
CA GLY A 529 -15.74 26.56 -7.68
C GLY A 529 -14.37 26.94 -8.23
N LEU A 530 -13.34 26.91 -7.38
CA LEU A 530 -11.99 27.33 -7.76
C LEU A 530 -11.25 26.30 -8.62
N MET A 531 -11.57 25.01 -8.48
CA MET A 531 -10.94 23.94 -9.27
C MET A 531 -11.61 23.83 -10.64
N PRO A 532 -10.92 24.13 -11.75
CA PRO A 532 -11.46 23.96 -13.08
C PRO A 532 -11.48 22.47 -13.49
N MET A 533 -12.46 22.07 -14.27
CA MET A 533 -12.63 20.71 -14.79
C MET A 533 -12.98 20.72 -16.28
N PRO A 534 -12.60 19.69 -17.05
CA PRO A 534 -13.29 19.41 -18.31
C PRO A 534 -14.73 19.00 -18.01
N ILE A 535 -15.69 19.29 -18.90
CA ILE A 535 -17.12 19.10 -18.63
C ILE A 535 -17.75 18.11 -19.60
N ASP A 536 -18.27 17.01 -19.07
CA ASP A 536 -19.24 16.15 -19.74
C ASP A 536 -20.66 16.66 -19.47
N LEU A 537 -21.48 16.74 -20.52
CA LEU A 537 -22.87 17.18 -20.40
C LEU A 537 -23.81 16.38 -21.32
N THR A 538 -25.05 16.16 -20.86
CA THR A 538 -26.13 15.60 -21.68
C THR A 538 -27.20 16.66 -21.92
N VAL A 539 -27.50 16.89 -23.19
CA VAL A 539 -28.60 17.74 -23.64
C VAL A 539 -29.76 16.85 -24.03
N THR A 540 -30.95 17.11 -23.47
CA THR A 540 -32.21 16.52 -23.93
C THR A 540 -32.96 17.57 -24.75
N TYR A 541 -33.34 17.22 -25.97
CA TYR A 541 -34.03 18.13 -26.89
C TYR A 541 -35.55 18.07 -26.72
N THR A 542 -36.25 19.08 -27.26
CA THR A 542 -37.73 19.15 -27.22
C THR A 542 -38.41 18.02 -27.99
N ASP A 543 -37.72 17.39 -28.96
CA ASP A 543 -38.19 16.22 -29.70
C ASP A 543 -37.97 14.89 -28.94
N GLY A 544 -37.38 14.93 -27.74
CA GLY A 544 -37.10 13.77 -26.89
C GLY A 544 -35.77 13.07 -27.17
N THR A 545 -35.02 13.47 -28.21
CA THR A 545 -33.68 12.94 -28.47
C THR A 545 -32.65 13.51 -27.49
N THR A 546 -31.55 12.78 -27.25
CA THR A 546 -30.45 13.22 -26.39
C THR A 546 -29.13 13.30 -27.15
N GLN A 547 -28.24 14.17 -26.70
CA GLN A 547 -26.88 14.29 -27.22
C GLN A 547 -25.91 14.60 -26.08
N ASN A 548 -24.79 13.87 -26.06
CA ASN A 548 -23.71 14.11 -25.12
C ASN A 548 -22.69 15.07 -25.76
N TYR A 549 -22.25 16.06 -25.00
CA TYR A 549 -21.16 16.94 -25.38
C TYR A 549 -20.01 16.84 -24.37
N TYR A 550 -18.81 17.12 -24.86
CA TYR A 550 -17.59 17.24 -24.07
C TYR A 550 -16.97 18.61 -24.30
N ILE A 551 -16.73 19.35 -23.22
CA ILE A 551 -16.02 20.62 -23.20
C ILE A 551 -14.63 20.35 -22.60
N PRO A 552 -13.57 20.31 -23.41
CA PRO A 552 -12.21 20.13 -22.90
C PRO A 552 -11.81 21.30 -22.00
N LEU A 553 -11.00 21.03 -20.98
CA LEU A 553 -10.35 22.08 -20.20
C LEU A 553 -9.06 22.50 -20.91
N GLN A 554 -8.97 23.77 -21.30
CA GLN A 554 -7.89 24.28 -22.16
C GLN A 554 -6.47 24.00 -21.63
N MET A 555 -6.28 24.04 -20.30
CA MET A 555 -4.98 23.84 -19.68
C MET A 555 -4.51 22.38 -19.70
N MET A 556 -5.38 21.41 -20.01
CA MET A 556 -4.99 20.01 -20.23
C MET A 556 -4.23 19.81 -21.56
N ARG A 557 -4.28 20.80 -22.47
CA ARG A 557 -3.61 20.78 -23.79
C ARG A 557 -3.93 19.54 -24.64
N GLY A 558 -5.12 18.98 -24.44
CA GLY A 558 -5.62 17.84 -25.19
C GLY A 558 -7.02 17.45 -24.71
N GLU A 559 -7.49 16.31 -25.20
CA GLU A 559 -8.84 15.81 -25.01
C GLU A 559 -8.78 14.34 -24.57
N LYS A 560 -9.69 13.92 -23.69
CA LYS A 560 -9.84 12.50 -23.38
C LYS A 560 -10.52 11.75 -24.54
N PRO A 561 -10.30 10.44 -24.71
CA PRO A 561 -11.10 9.63 -25.62
C PRO A 561 -12.59 9.69 -25.23
N THR A 562 -13.45 10.03 -26.18
CA THR A 562 -14.89 10.14 -25.95
C THR A 562 -15.70 9.90 -27.24
N ASN A 563 -16.93 9.41 -27.07
CA ASN A 563 -17.94 9.32 -28.13
C ASN A 563 -18.87 10.54 -28.17
N ALA A 564 -18.72 11.47 -27.22
CA ALA A 564 -19.50 12.71 -27.16
C ALA A 564 -19.09 13.69 -28.28
N THR A 565 -19.97 14.64 -28.59
CA THR A 565 -19.63 15.76 -29.47
C THR A 565 -18.66 16.69 -28.75
N VAL A 566 -17.40 16.70 -29.19
CA VAL A 566 -16.39 17.62 -28.66
C VAL A 566 -16.66 19.02 -29.18
N ILE A 567 -16.74 19.98 -28.27
CA ILE A 567 -16.86 21.41 -28.59
C ILE A 567 -15.64 22.18 -28.09
N LYS A 568 -15.60 23.49 -28.35
CA LYS A 568 -14.44 24.33 -28.04
C LYS A 568 -14.05 24.19 -26.56
N ASP A 569 -12.75 24.26 -26.30
CA ASP A 569 -12.20 24.22 -24.96
C ASP A 569 -12.66 25.42 -24.10
N TRP A 570 -12.78 25.20 -22.79
CA TRP A 570 -13.06 26.22 -21.80
C TRP A 570 -11.78 26.58 -21.04
N ALA A 571 -11.31 27.81 -21.20
CA ALA A 571 -10.21 28.33 -20.39
C ALA A 571 -10.67 28.64 -18.96
N TRP A 572 -9.92 28.16 -17.96
CA TRP A 572 -10.28 28.29 -16.54
C TRP A 572 -10.56 29.74 -16.11
N ALA A 573 -9.92 30.72 -16.75
CA ALA A 573 -10.05 32.14 -16.45
C ALA A 573 -11.40 32.74 -16.87
N TYR A 574 -12.15 32.09 -17.77
CA TYR A 574 -13.48 32.55 -18.15
C TYR A 574 -14.53 31.99 -17.17
N PRO A 575 -15.27 32.84 -16.45
CA PRO A 575 -16.24 32.39 -15.45
C PRO A 575 -17.47 31.73 -16.08
N THR A 576 -17.75 32.00 -17.36
CA THR A 576 -18.92 31.47 -18.09
C THR A 576 -18.51 30.88 -19.42
N TYR A 577 -19.27 29.91 -19.91
CA TYR A 577 -19.10 29.29 -21.22
C TYR A 577 -20.44 29.13 -21.92
N THR A 578 -20.55 29.66 -23.13
CA THR A 578 -21.80 29.65 -23.91
C THR A 578 -21.58 28.93 -25.24
N PHE A 579 -22.50 28.04 -25.59
CA PHE A 579 -22.53 27.36 -26.89
C PHE A 579 -23.96 27.14 -27.38
N ASN A 580 -24.10 26.78 -28.65
CA ASN A 580 -25.39 26.43 -29.24
C ASN A 580 -25.49 24.92 -29.45
N ALA A 581 -26.58 24.32 -28.99
CA ALA A 581 -26.93 22.94 -29.30
C ALA A 581 -27.55 22.83 -30.71
N GLU A 582 -27.67 21.61 -31.25
CA GLU A 582 -28.18 21.40 -32.61
C GLU A 582 -29.67 21.78 -32.76
N LYS A 583 -30.45 21.51 -31.71
CA LYS A 583 -31.91 21.69 -31.68
C LYS A 583 -32.34 22.42 -30.41
N SER A 584 -33.61 22.82 -30.38
CA SER A 584 -34.23 23.42 -29.20
C SER A 584 -34.12 22.48 -28.00
N VAL A 585 -33.62 23.02 -26.90
CA VAL A 585 -33.25 22.30 -25.69
C VAL A 585 -34.43 22.23 -24.74
N LYS A 586 -34.68 21.03 -24.20
CA LYS A 586 -35.66 20.78 -23.15
C LYS A 586 -35.02 20.82 -21.77
N SER A 587 -33.86 20.19 -21.61
CA SER A 587 -33.09 20.20 -20.36
C SER A 587 -31.62 19.90 -20.61
N VAL A 588 -30.77 20.34 -19.69
CA VAL A 588 -29.32 20.10 -19.69
C VAL A 588 -28.91 19.51 -18.35
N GLN A 589 -28.00 18.54 -18.39
CA GLN A 589 -27.37 17.97 -17.20
C GLN A 589 -25.85 17.96 -17.36
N ILE A 590 -25.14 18.59 -16.41
CA ILE A 590 -23.69 18.46 -16.22
C ILE A 590 -23.41 17.16 -15.47
N ASP A 591 -22.33 16.46 -15.85
CA ASP A 591 -21.86 15.21 -15.26
C ASP A 591 -22.99 14.20 -14.97
N PRO A 592 -23.59 13.61 -16.01
CA PRO A 592 -24.58 12.56 -15.83
C PRO A 592 -24.03 11.31 -15.12
N SER A 593 -22.71 11.11 -15.13
CA SER A 593 -22.05 9.94 -14.53
C SER A 593 -21.88 10.03 -13.01
N GLY A 594 -21.90 11.25 -12.45
CA GLY A 594 -21.61 11.48 -11.04
C GLY A 594 -20.16 11.17 -10.65
N LEU A 595 -19.23 11.29 -11.60
CA LEU A 595 -17.79 11.06 -11.43
C LEU A 595 -16.98 12.37 -11.39
N MET A 596 -17.67 13.51 -11.34
CA MET A 596 -17.09 14.80 -10.98
C MET A 596 -17.54 15.14 -9.56
N ALA A 597 -16.60 15.41 -8.66
CA ALA A 597 -16.86 15.71 -7.25
C ALA A 597 -17.33 17.16 -7.04
N ASP A 598 -18.35 17.54 -7.80
CA ASP A 598 -19.04 18.81 -7.71
C ASP A 598 -19.76 18.93 -6.37
N ILE A 599 -19.48 19.99 -5.61
CA ILE A 599 -20.07 20.19 -4.29
C ILE A 599 -21.53 20.63 -4.35
N ASN A 600 -22.07 21.01 -5.51
CA ASN A 600 -23.45 21.47 -5.60
C ASN A 600 -24.21 20.81 -6.76
N PRO A 601 -24.43 19.50 -6.77
CA PRO A 601 -25.08 18.81 -7.90
C PRO A 601 -26.51 19.30 -8.24
N ASP A 602 -27.13 20.13 -7.40
CA ASP A 602 -28.46 20.70 -7.64
C ASP A 602 -28.46 21.76 -8.75
N ASN A 603 -27.35 22.48 -8.97
CA ASN A 603 -27.22 23.47 -10.06
C ASN A 603 -26.71 22.85 -11.39
N ASN A 604 -26.41 21.54 -11.38
CA ASN A 604 -25.97 20.78 -12.55
C ASN A 604 -27.13 20.40 -13.49
N LYS A 605 -28.38 20.76 -13.17
CA LYS A 605 -29.57 20.45 -13.98
C LYS A 605 -30.43 21.68 -14.21
N LYS A 606 -30.87 21.90 -15.44
CA LYS A 606 -31.82 22.96 -15.80
C LYS A 606 -32.81 22.52 -16.87
#